data_AF-A0A7S4K9G4-F1
#
_entry.id   AF-A0A7S4K9G4-F1
#
_cell.length_a   1.000
_cell.length_b   1.000
_cell.length_c   1.000
_cell.angle_alpha   90.00
_cell.angle_beta   90.00
_cell.angle_gamma   90.00
#
_symmetry.space_group_name_H-M   'P 1'
#
loop_
_entity.id
_entity.type
_entity.pdbx_description
1 polymer ?
#
loop_
_entity_poly.entity_id
_entity_poly.type
_entity_poly.pdbx_seq_one_letter_code
_entity_poly.pdbx_strand_id
1 'polypeptide(L)'
;KKLGFNSPKIFGMNAYRRSKSGDYIWPGFNDNARILKWFFERTKGTATGKRTPIGYVPSFREFDVSGLEIDKEFHTLLEVVNDALLKELSRTREYFSNTLHGLPSGLVSPLNNVEKRLQLAEHEPPTHNAELLKWVDEMTSLLQPEKISWCTGTEDEYDALCNQLVEQGCFIRLKKRANSYLCRSDPRDVARVEACTFICSKNEEDAGPTNHWADPDEMKAKLTKMFEGSMKGRTMYVVPFCMGPLGSPFSKFGVEITDSPYVVINMKIMTRMGTHVLNALGDGPFLPCLHSVGAPLAP
;
A
#
# COMPACT_ATOMS: atom_id res chain seq x y z
N LYS A 1 -8.91 -24.78 -20.87
CA LYS A 1 -9.48 -25.27 -19.59
C LYS A 1 -8.95 -24.40 -18.46
N LYS A 2 -9.79 -23.67 -17.73
CA LYS A 2 -9.37 -23.02 -16.48
C LYS A 2 -9.30 -24.12 -15.41
N LEU A 3 -8.19 -24.20 -14.69
CA LEU A 3 -8.08 -25.09 -13.54
C LEU A 3 -9.10 -24.62 -12.49
N GLY A 4 -10.02 -25.49 -12.08
CA GLY A 4 -11.05 -25.16 -11.09
C GLY A 4 -10.48 -25.05 -9.67
N PHE A 5 -11.34 -24.83 -8.68
CA PHE A 5 -10.99 -24.67 -7.26
C PHE A 5 -10.12 -25.80 -6.68
N ASN A 6 -10.17 -27.00 -7.29
CA ASN A 6 -9.40 -28.18 -6.89
C ASN A 6 -8.04 -28.32 -7.60
N SER A 7 -7.54 -27.25 -8.24
CA SER A 7 -6.23 -27.28 -8.87
C SER A 7 -5.12 -27.53 -7.84
N PRO A 8 -4.10 -28.35 -8.16
CA PRO A 8 -2.98 -28.57 -7.25
C PRO A 8 -2.29 -27.25 -6.94
N LYS A 9 -1.97 -27.03 -5.65
CA LYS A 9 -1.17 -25.88 -5.23
C LYS A 9 0.24 -26.04 -5.79
N ILE A 10 0.77 -24.98 -6.39
CA ILE A 10 2.14 -24.92 -6.91
C ILE A 10 3.02 -24.24 -5.87
N PHE A 11 4.16 -24.83 -5.59
CA PHE A 11 5.14 -24.30 -4.66
C PHE A 11 6.48 -24.09 -5.35
N GLY A 12 7.11 -22.93 -5.12
CA GLY A 12 8.47 -22.62 -5.52
C GLY A 12 9.40 -22.67 -4.32
N MET A 13 10.64 -23.11 -4.52
CA MET A 13 11.69 -23.06 -3.51
C MET A 13 12.98 -22.53 -4.11
N ASN A 14 13.70 -21.72 -3.32
CA ASN A 14 15.07 -21.34 -3.62
C ASN A 14 15.93 -21.56 -2.37
N ALA A 15 16.66 -22.68 -2.34
CA ALA A 15 17.55 -23.06 -1.24
C ALA A 15 19.00 -22.57 -1.45
N TYR A 16 19.25 -21.74 -2.46
CA TYR A 16 20.60 -21.31 -2.85
C TYR A 16 20.87 -19.83 -2.58
N ARG A 17 20.04 -19.18 -1.76
CA ARG A 17 20.23 -17.78 -1.41
C ARG A 17 21.53 -17.62 -0.62
N ARG A 18 22.31 -16.61 -1.00
CA ARG A 18 23.59 -16.26 -0.36
C ARG A 18 23.45 -15.04 0.53
N SER A 19 24.22 -15.02 1.62
CA SER A 19 24.38 -13.88 2.52
C SER A 19 25.24 -12.79 1.85
N LYS A 20 25.43 -11.66 2.54
CA LYS A 20 26.35 -10.61 2.08
C LYS A 20 27.82 -11.06 2.07
N SER A 21 28.20 -12.05 2.88
CA SER A 21 29.54 -12.65 2.86
C SER A 21 29.74 -13.65 1.72
N GLY A 22 28.66 -14.02 1.01
CA GLY A 22 28.69 -14.97 -0.10
C GLY A 22 28.40 -16.41 0.29
N ASP A 23 28.21 -16.69 1.57
CA ASP A 23 27.88 -18.03 2.08
C ASP A 23 26.40 -18.36 1.85
N TYR A 24 26.06 -19.64 1.75
CA TYR A 24 24.66 -20.06 1.67
C TYR A 24 23.97 -19.86 3.02
N ILE A 25 22.81 -19.19 3.02
CA ILE A 25 22.02 -18.95 4.23
C ILE A 25 21.32 -20.24 4.68
N TRP A 26 20.88 -21.06 3.73
CA TRP A 26 20.25 -22.35 4.02
C TRP A 26 21.33 -23.42 4.24
N PRO A 27 21.21 -24.30 5.26
CA PRO A 27 22.31 -25.16 5.70
C PRO A 27 22.50 -26.37 4.77
N GLY A 28 21.57 -26.60 3.84
CA GLY A 28 21.69 -27.56 2.76
C GLY A 28 20.54 -28.55 2.69
N PHE A 29 20.73 -29.58 1.87
CA PHE A 29 19.68 -30.53 1.50
C PHE A 29 19.10 -31.34 2.67
N ASN A 30 19.90 -31.60 3.70
CA ASN A 30 19.49 -32.42 4.84
C ASN A 30 18.31 -31.82 5.61
N ASP A 31 18.10 -30.51 5.51
CA ASP A 31 17.03 -29.78 6.21
C ASP A 31 15.81 -29.48 5.33
N ASN A 32 15.82 -29.85 4.05
CA ASN A 32 14.71 -29.58 3.12
C ASN A 32 13.37 -30.20 3.56
N ALA A 33 13.40 -31.22 4.44
CA ALA A 33 12.20 -31.78 5.05
C ALA A 33 11.33 -30.70 5.73
N ARG A 34 11.94 -29.62 6.25
CA ARG A 34 11.25 -28.49 6.89
C ARG A 34 10.46 -27.66 5.88
N ILE A 35 11.00 -27.47 4.67
CA ILE A 35 10.33 -26.80 3.57
C ILE A 35 9.12 -27.62 3.12
N LEU A 36 9.30 -28.93 2.96
CA LEU A 36 8.22 -29.84 2.57
C LEU A 36 7.12 -29.91 3.64
N LYS A 37 7.49 -29.95 4.93
CA LYS A 37 6.54 -29.85 6.05
C LYS A 37 5.65 -28.61 5.89
N TRP A 38 6.23 -27.43 5.63
CA TRP A 38 5.46 -26.21 5.45
C TRP A 38 4.53 -26.28 4.23
N PHE A 39 4.96 -26.89 3.11
CA PHE A 39 4.08 -27.13 1.96
C PHE A 39 2.87 -27.99 2.33
N PHE A 40 3.06 -29.06 3.10
CA PHE A 40 1.96 -29.89 3.59
C PHE A 40 1.04 -29.13 4.56
N GLU A 41 1.57 -28.26 5.40
CA GLU A 41 0.76 -27.42 6.28
C GLU A 41 -0.05 -26.38 5.48
N ARG A 42 0.52 -25.82 4.40
CA ARG A 42 -0.19 -24.95 3.45
C ARG A 42 -1.28 -25.69 2.68
N THR A 43 -1.10 -26.97 2.35
CA THR A 43 -2.16 -27.76 1.67
C THR A 43 -3.29 -28.09 2.62
N LYS A 44 -2.98 -28.42 3.88
CA LYS A 44 -3.95 -28.73 4.95
C LYS A 44 -4.62 -27.50 5.57
N GLY A 45 -4.11 -26.30 5.30
CA GLY A 45 -4.65 -25.05 5.84
C GLY A 45 -4.21 -24.74 7.28
N THR A 46 -3.23 -25.46 7.82
CA THR A 46 -2.69 -25.25 9.17
C THR A 46 -1.56 -24.22 9.20
N ALA A 47 -0.96 -23.91 8.05
CA ALA A 47 -0.08 -22.75 7.88
C ALA A 47 -0.80 -21.69 7.04
N THR A 48 -0.73 -20.44 7.49
CA THR A 48 -1.32 -19.28 6.83
C THR A 48 -0.38 -18.73 5.76
N GLY A 49 0.90 -18.56 6.10
CA GLY A 49 1.91 -17.91 5.28
C GLY A 49 1.72 -16.39 5.21
N LYS A 50 2.82 -15.68 4.96
CA LYS A 50 2.82 -14.25 4.64
C LYS A 50 2.61 -14.08 3.14
N ARG A 51 1.60 -13.31 2.72
CA ARG A 51 1.40 -12.98 1.30
C ARG A 51 2.50 -12.02 0.83
N THR A 52 2.89 -12.13 -0.44
CA THR A 52 3.93 -11.32 -1.09
C THR A 52 3.60 -11.16 -2.58
N PRO A 53 4.30 -10.27 -3.31
CA PRO A 53 4.08 -10.09 -4.75
C PRO A 53 4.27 -11.36 -5.59
N ILE A 54 5.08 -12.31 -5.10
CA ILE A 54 5.37 -13.59 -5.77
C ILE A 54 4.53 -14.77 -5.23
N GLY A 55 3.61 -14.55 -4.30
CA GLY A 55 2.75 -15.60 -3.76
C GLY A 55 2.69 -15.57 -2.24
N TYR A 56 2.89 -16.72 -1.59
CA TYR A 56 2.99 -16.82 -0.13
C TYR A 56 4.37 -17.33 0.25
N VAL A 57 4.99 -16.71 1.25
CA VAL A 57 6.21 -17.17 1.89
C VAL A 57 5.91 -17.59 3.33
N PRO A 58 6.72 -18.45 3.97
CA PRO A 58 6.57 -18.73 5.39
C PRO A 58 6.62 -17.45 6.24
N SER A 59 5.87 -17.39 7.34
CA SER A 59 6.18 -16.42 8.39
C SER A 59 7.23 -16.98 9.35
N PHE A 60 7.94 -16.10 10.07
CA PHE A 60 8.98 -16.51 11.04
C PHE A 60 8.47 -17.55 12.05
N ARG A 61 7.21 -17.43 12.48
CA ARG A 61 6.60 -18.31 13.50
C ARG A 61 6.11 -19.66 12.95
N GLU A 62 5.93 -19.77 11.65
CA GLU A 62 5.40 -20.98 11.02
C GLU A 62 6.48 -21.95 10.53
N PHE A 63 7.75 -21.52 10.60
CA PHE A 63 8.86 -22.29 10.08
C PHE A 63 9.78 -22.73 11.21
N ASP A 64 9.86 -24.03 11.44
CA ASP A 64 10.69 -24.59 12.50
C ASP A 64 12.16 -24.59 12.09
N VAL A 65 12.93 -23.69 12.69
CA VAL A 65 14.39 -23.57 12.56
C VAL A 65 15.14 -24.19 13.74
N SER A 66 14.47 -24.92 14.63
CA SER A 66 15.10 -25.50 15.82
C SER A 66 16.26 -26.43 15.43
N GLY A 67 17.43 -26.17 16.01
CA GLY A 67 18.67 -26.90 15.72
C GLY A 67 19.45 -26.40 14.51
N LEU A 68 19.03 -25.29 13.88
CA LEU A 68 19.76 -24.64 12.79
C LEU A 68 20.47 -23.38 13.28
N GLU A 69 21.67 -23.11 12.78
CA GLU A 69 22.42 -21.87 13.07
C GLU A 69 21.98 -20.70 12.16
N ILE A 70 20.67 -20.41 12.07
CA ILE A 70 20.10 -19.49 11.04
C ILE A 70 19.28 -18.34 11.63
N ASP A 71 19.13 -18.28 12.96
CA ASP A 71 18.18 -17.37 13.63
C ASP A 71 18.27 -15.88 13.21
N LYS A 72 19.47 -15.36 12.97
CA LYS A 72 19.67 -13.94 12.59
C LYS A 72 19.44 -13.66 11.10
N GLU A 73 19.54 -14.68 10.24
CA GLU A 73 19.47 -14.53 8.77
C GLU A 73 18.18 -15.10 8.18
N PHE A 74 17.34 -15.75 8.98
CA PHE A 74 16.08 -16.33 8.51
C PHE A 74 15.14 -15.29 7.89
N HIS A 75 15.10 -14.07 8.45
CA HIS A 75 14.37 -12.96 7.86
C HIS A 75 14.88 -12.61 6.45
N THR A 76 16.21 -12.59 6.29
CA THR A 76 16.86 -12.39 4.99
C THR A 76 16.52 -13.52 4.03
N LEU A 77 16.45 -14.77 4.49
CA LEU A 77 16.11 -15.92 3.62
C LEU A 77 14.76 -15.73 2.92
N LEU A 78 13.77 -15.21 3.66
CA LEU A 78 12.38 -15.05 3.22
C LEU A 78 12.05 -13.67 2.64
N GLU A 79 13.02 -12.76 2.63
CA GLU A 79 12.83 -11.40 2.14
C GLU A 79 12.59 -11.38 0.63
N VAL A 80 11.53 -10.71 0.19
CA VAL A 80 11.23 -10.51 -1.23
C VAL A 80 11.82 -9.16 -1.65
N VAL A 81 12.92 -9.20 -2.42
CA VAL A 81 13.61 -7.99 -2.90
C VAL A 81 13.09 -7.66 -4.30
N ASN A 82 12.17 -6.69 -4.39
CA ASN A 82 11.44 -6.37 -5.62
C ASN A 82 12.37 -6.05 -6.80
N ASP A 83 13.37 -5.19 -6.61
CA ASP A 83 14.32 -4.82 -7.67
C ASP A 83 15.09 -6.01 -8.21
N ALA A 84 15.50 -6.94 -7.33
CA ALA A 84 16.20 -8.15 -7.73
C ALA A 84 15.29 -9.04 -8.58
N LEU A 85 14.02 -9.17 -8.18
CA LEU A 85 13.03 -9.97 -8.89
C LEU A 85 12.59 -9.34 -10.22
N LEU A 86 12.49 -8.00 -10.31
CA LEU A 86 12.23 -7.30 -11.57
C LEU A 86 13.38 -7.52 -12.57
N LYS A 87 14.63 -7.49 -12.09
CA LYS A 87 15.81 -7.83 -12.89
C LYS A 87 15.78 -9.30 -13.32
N GLU A 88 15.37 -10.21 -12.44
CA GLU A 88 15.22 -11.64 -12.75
C GLU A 88 14.12 -11.90 -13.80
N LEU A 89 12.97 -11.23 -13.69
CA LEU A 89 11.90 -11.31 -14.69
C LEU A 89 12.38 -10.81 -16.06
N SER A 90 13.12 -9.70 -16.09
CA SER A 90 13.72 -9.18 -17.32
C SER A 90 14.67 -10.19 -17.96
N ARG A 91 15.58 -10.77 -17.17
CA ARG A 91 16.49 -11.85 -17.62
C ARG A 91 15.76 -13.10 -18.09
N THR A 92 14.66 -13.45 -17.43
CA THR A 92 13.82 -14.60 -17.82
C THR A 92 13.24 -14.36 -19.21
N ARG A 93 12.65 -13.18 -19.46
CA ARG A 93 12.11 -12.82 -20.78
C ARG A 93 13.18 -12.84 -21.86
N GLU A 94 14.37 -12.30 -21.54
CA GLU A 94 15.52 -12.32 -22.44
C GLU A 94 15.95 -13.76 -22.76
N TYR A 95 16.10 -14.61 -21.74
CA TYR A 95 16.46 -16.02 -21.93
C TYR A 95 15.45 -16.76 -22.81
N PHE A 96 14.15 -16.59 -22.58
CA PHE A 96 13.12 -17.21 -23.42
C PHE A 96 13.13 -16.68 -24.85
N SER A 97 13.47 -15.41 -25.07
CA SER A 97 13.49 -14.80 -26.40
C SER A 97 14.75 -15.17 -27.19
N ASN A 98 15.90 -15.25 -26.51
CA ASN A 98 17.20 -15.45 -27.15
C ASN A 98 17.60 -16.92 -27.24
N THR A 99 17.23 -17.74 -26.25
CA THR A 99 17.66 -19.14 -26.15
C THR A 99 16.57 -20.12 -26.56
N LEU A 100 15.31 -19.73 -26.46
CA LEU A 100 14.15 -20.56 -26.80
C LEU A 100 13.33 -19.89 -27.92
N HIS A 101 12.25 -20.53 -28.35
CA HIS A 101 11.36 -20.02 -29.39
C HIS A 101 10.38 -18.94 -28.89
N GLY A 102 10.85 -18.06 -28.00
CA GLY A 102 10.04 -17.03 -27.36
C GLY A 102 9.31 -17.51 -26.10
N LEU A 103 8.68 -16.55 -25.41
CA LEU A 103 7.94 -16.81 -24.18
C LEU A 103 6.64 -17.58 -24.48
N PRO A 104 6.40 -18.76 -23.88
CA PRO A 104 5.14 -19.47 -24.06
C PRO A 104 3.94 -18.58 -23.71
N SER A 105 2.92 -18.57 -24.57
CA SER A 105 1.74 -17.70 -24.40
C SER A 105 1.06 -17.85 -23.04
N GLY A 106 1.07 -19.07 -22.48
CA GLY A 106 0.57 -19.37 -21.13
C GLY A 106 1.35 -18.72 -19.98
N LEU A 107 2.60 -18.30 -20.20
CA LEU A 107 3.47 -17.64 -19.21
C LEU A 107 3.47 -16.11 -19.33
N VAL A 108 3.05 -15.55 -20.46
CA VAL A 108 3.00 -14.09 -20.68
C VAL A 108 2.17 -13.40 -19.61
N SER A 109 0.90 -13.82 -19.43
CA SER A 109 0.00 -13.20 -18.46
C SER A 109 0.47 -13.40 -17.01
N PRO A 110 0.85 -14.60 -16.56
CA PRO A 110 1.42 -14.79 -15.22
C PRO A 110 2.64 -13.90 -14.93
N LEU A 111 3.61 -13.82 -15.85
CA LEU A 111 4.81 -13.01 -15.65
C LEU A 111 4.48 -11.51 -15.64
N ASN A 112 3.62 -11.04 -16.55
CA ASN A 112 3.13 -9.64 -16.52
C ASN A 112 2.42 -9.33 -15.20
N ASN A 113 1.67 -10.28 -14.65
CA ASN A 113 0.96 -10.08 -13.38
C ASN A 113 1.92 -10.07 -12.18
N VAL A 114 2.98 -10.89 -12.18
CA VAL A 114 4.04 -10.81 -11.15
C VAL A 114 4.79 -9.49 -11.28
N GLU A 115 5.16 -9.08 -12.49
CA GLU A 115 5.84 -7.82 -12.77
C GLU A 115 5.02 -6.62 -12.31
N LYS A 116 3.73 -6.57 -12.67
CA LYS A 116 2.80 -5.55 -12.16
C LYS A 116 2.72 -5.59 -10.65
N ARG A 117 2.60 -6.76 -10.03
CA ARG A 117 2.58 -6.84 -8.55
C ARG A 117 3.90 -6.37 -7.95
N LEU A 118 5.05 -6.64 -8.53
CA LEU A 118 6.35 -6.17 -8.03
C LEU A 118 6.54 -4.66 -8.24
N GLN A 119 6.01 -4.11 -9.33
CA GLN A 119 5.99 -2.67 -9.63
C GLN A 119 4.98 -1.91 -8.75
N LEU A 120 3.83 -2.53 -8.45
CA LEU A 120 2.77 -1.99 -7.59
C LEU A 120 3.10 -2.19 -6.10
N ALA A 121 3.84 -3.24 -5.74
CA ALA A 121 4.22 -3.57 -4.37
C ALA A 121 5.44 -2.81 -3.89
N GLU A 122 5.54 -1.53 -4.22
CA GLU A 122 6.29 -0.64 -3.33
C GLU A 122 5.72 -0.68 -1.91
N HIS A 123 4.44 -1.05 -1.67
CA HIS A 123 4.02 -1.68 -0.40
C HIS A 123 2.83 -2.65 -0.61
N GLU A 124 2.93 -3.89 -0.12
CA GLU A 124 1.72 -4.64 0.28
C GLU A 124 0.94 -3.78 1.28
N PRO A 125 -0.40 -3.68 1.20
CA PRO A 125 -1.17 -2.96 2.20
C PRO A 125 -0.72 -3.39 3.61
N PRO A 126 -0.21 -2.47 4.45
CA PRO A 126 0.36 -2.81 5.76
C PRO A 126 -0.76 -3.06 6.80
N THR A 127 -1.80 -3.78 6.39
CA THR A 127 -3.00 -4.10 7.16
C THR A 127 -3.68 -5.35 6.62
N HIS A 128 -4.40 -6.05 7.49
CA HIS A 128 -5.27 -7.17 7.12
C HIS A 128 -6.76 -6.82 7.20
N ASN A 129 -7.08 -5.57 7.53
CA ASN A 129 -8.44 -5.08 7.67
C ASN A 129 -9.21 -5.18 6.34
N ALA A 130 -10.10 -6.17 6.24
CA ALA A 130 -10.79 -6.48 4.99
C ALA A 130 -11.70 -5.34 4.51
N GLU A 131 -12.32 -4.59 5.43
CA GLU A 131 -13.19 -3.46 5.08
C GLU A 131 -12.39 -2.30 4.50
N LEU A 132 -11.23 -1.99 5.12
CA LEU A 132 -10.31 -0.96 4.63
C LEU A 132 -9.75 -1.33 3.25
N LEU A 133 -9.31 -2.57 3.07
CA LEU A 133 -8.80 -3.04 1.77
C LEU A 133 -9.87 -2.94 0.67
N LYS A 134 -11.10 -3.38 0.98
CA LYS A 134 -12.22 -3.27 0.06
C LYS A 134 -12.52 -1.81 -0.30
N TRP A 135 -12.55 -0.91 0.69
CA TRP A 135 -12.79 0.51 0.44
C TRP A 135 -11.67 1.14 -0.41
N VAL A 136 -10.39 0.82 -0.14
CA VAL A 136 -9.27 1.31 -0.96
C VAL A 136 -9.36 0.79 -2.40
N ASP A 137 -9.76 -0.46 -2.62
CA ASP A 137 -9.97 -1.02 -3.96
C ASP A 137 -11.13 -0.32 -4.71
N GLU A 138 -12.24 -0.03 -4.02
CA GLU A 138 -13.36 0.74 -4.55
C GLU A 138 -12.93 2.15 -4.95
N MET A 139 -12.19 2.84 -4.07
CA MET A 139 -11.69 4.20 -4.33
C MET A 139 -10.64 4.22 -5.44
N THR A 140 -9.77 3.21 -5.51
CA THR A 140 -8.81 3.06 -6.63
C THR A 140 -9.55 2.95 -7.97
N SER A 141 -10.62 2.16 -8.01
CA SER A 141 -11.43 1.97 -9.21
C SER A 141 -12.12 3.25 -9.66
N LEU A 142 -12.63 4.05 -8.71
CA LEU A 142 -13.27 5.34 -8.97
C LEU A 142 -12.26 6.41 -9.43
N LEU A 143 -11.17 6.58 -8.68
CA LEU A 143 -10.25 7.69 -8.82
C LEU A 143 -9.22 7.49 -9.95
N GLN A 144 -8.96 6.23 -10.33
CA GLN A 144 -8.02 5.81 -11.38
C GLN A 144 -6.59 6.39 -11.23
N PRO A 145 -5.95 6.25 -10.05
CA PRO A 145 -4.59 6.74 -9.85
C PRO A 145 -3.56 5.92 -10.65
N GLU A 146 -2.39 6.52 -10.89
CA GLU A 146 -1.26 5.81 -11.52
C GLU A 146 -0.55 4.89 -10.53
N LYS A 147 -0.46 5.32 -9.27
CA LYS A 147 0.24 4.62 -8.18
C LYS A 147 -0.57 4.72 -6.90
N ILE A 148 -0.43 3.73 -6.02
CA ILE A 148 -0.93 3.77 -4.64
C ILE A 148 0.26 3.81 -3.68
N SER A 149 0.21 4.65 -2.64
CA SER A 149 1.24 4.76 -1.61
C SER A 149 0.60 4.71 -0.22
N TRP A 150 0.95 3.71 0.59
CA TRP A 150 0.51 3.60 1.98
C TRP A 150 1.46 4.37 2.88
N CYS A 151 0.97 5.41 3.56
CA CYS A 151 1.81 6.27 4.37
C CYS A 151 2.24 5.57 5.66
N THR A 152 3.54 5.55 5.90
CA THR A 152 4.19 4.90 7.04
C THR A 152 4.34 5.84 8.24
N GLY A 153 4.34 7.15 8.00
CA GLY A 153 4.55 8.18 9.03
C GLY A 153 6.00 8.33 9.47
N THR A 154 6.95 7.69 8.79
CA THR A 154 8.38 7.76 9.11
C THR A 154 8.99 9.14 8.79
N GLU A 155 10.11 9.48 9.41
CA GLU A 155 10.86 10.71 9.05
C GLU A 155 11.40 10.65 7.62
N ASP A 156 11.91 9.49 7.18
CA ASP A 156 12.41 9.32 5.82
C ASP A 156 11.31 9.57 4.76
N GLU A 157 10.09 9.07 4.98
CA GLU A 157 8.94 9.35 4.12
C GLU A 157 8.61 10.84 4.08
N TYR A 158 8.60 11.51 5.23
CA TYR A 158 8.33 12.94 5.33
C TYR A 158 9.37 13.77 4.59
N ASP A 159 10.66 13.47 4.79
CA ASP A 159 11.76 14.18 4.13
C ASP A 159 11.74 13.95 2.61
N ALA A 160 11.45 12.72 2.17
CA ALA A 160 11.30 12.40 0.75
C ALA A 160 10.15 13.21 0.09
N LEU A 161 8.98 13.25 0.73
CA LEU A 161 7.84 14.04 0.22
C LEU A 161 8.12 15.55 0.22
N CYS A 162 8.80 16.06 1.25
CA CYS A 162 9.20 17.47 1.31
C CYS A 162 10.18 17.81 0.18
N ASN A 163 11.17 16.95 -0.07
CA ASN A 163 12.12 17.14 -1.16
C ASN A 163 11.44 17.08 -2.52
N GLN A 164 10.52 16.12 -2.73
CA GLN A 164 9.70 16.05 -3.94
C GLN A 164 8.94 17.36 -4.18
N LEU A 165 8.30 17.94 -3.15
CA LEU A 165 7.58 19.21 -3.29
C LEU A 165 8.51 20.41 -3.54
N VAL A 166 9.75 20.37 -3.04
CA VAL A 166 10.75 21.40 -3.35
C VAL A 166 11.19 21.29 -4.81
N GLU A 167 11.45 20.08 -5.30
CA GLU A 167 11.82 19.82 -6.71
C GLU A 167 10.71 20.22 -7.68
N GLN A 168 9.46 20.01 -7.29
CA GLN A 168 8.27 20.43 -8.04
C GLN A 168 7.98 21.94 -7.94
N GLY A 169 8.72 22.68 -7.12
CA GLY A 169 8.53 24.12 -6.93
C GLY A 169 7.35 24.52 -6.05
N CYS A 170 6.63 23.55 -5.47
CA CYS A 170 5.54 23.79 -4.54
C CYS A 170 6.05 24.29 -3.17
N PHE A 171 7.20 23.75 -2.73
CA PHE A 171 7.84 24.13 -1.47
C PHE A 171 9.12 24.93 -1.67
N ILE A 172 9.35 25.88 -0.76
CA ILE A 172 10.60 26.63 -0.63
C ILE A 172 11.19 26.34 0.75
N ARG A 173 12.36 25.72 0.81
CA ARG A 173 13.07 25.44 2.06
C ARG A 173 13.52 26.75 2.75
N LEU A 174 13.18 26.91 4.02
CA LEU A 174 13.50 28.13 4.78
C LEU A 174 14.90 28.06 5.41
N LYS A 175 15.77 29.01 5.07
CA LYS A 175 17.18 29.01 5.54
C LYS A 175 17.34 29.23 7.05
N LYS A 176 16.43 29.98 7.68
CA LYS A 176 16.55 30.40 9.09
C LYS A 176 15.82 29.47 10.07
N ARG A 177 15.12 28.45 9.58
CA ARG A 177 14.35 27.51 10.42
C ARG A 177 14.59 26.10 9.93
N ALA A 178 15.14 25.26 10.78
CA ALA A 178 15.39 23.85 10.45
C ALA A 178 14.07 23.15 10.12
N ASN A 179 14.13 22.23 9.16
CA ASN A 179 12.99 21.43 8.68
C ASN A 179 11.69 22.22 8.43
N SER A 180 11.82 23.43 7.89
CA SER A 180 10.69 24.33 7.65
C SER A 180 10.59 24.72 6.17
N TYR A 181 9.36 24.76 5.66
CA TYR A 181 9.06 25.00 4.25
C TYR A 181 7.99 26.08 4.11
N LEU A 182 8.06 26.84 3.03
CA LEU A 182 7.02 27.79 2.61
C LEU A 182 6.29 27.21 1.39
N CYS A 183 4.97 27.12 1.48
CA CYS A 183 4.06 26.85 0.37
C CYS A 183 3.27 28.11 0.06
N ARG A 184 2.98 28.37 -1.22
CA ARG A 184 2.07 29.44 -1.65
C ARG A 184 0.99 28.81 -2.51
N SER A 185 -0.24 28.78 -2.00
CA SER A 185 -1.37 28.21 -2.74
C SER A 185 -1.82 29.12 -3.89
N ASP A 186 -2.72 28.60 -4.73
CA ASP A 186 -3.46 29.41 -5.68
C ASP A 186 -4.29 30.46 -4.91
N PRO A 187 -4.36 31.73 -5.35
CA PRO A 187 -5.11 32.78 -4.66
C PRO A 187 -6.61 32.48 -4.50
N ARG A 188 -7.15 31.52 -5.26
CA ARG A 188 -8.54 31.06 -5.14
C ARG A 188 -8.73 30.00 -4.05
N ASP A 189 -7.65 29.38 -3.57
CA ASP A 189 -7.64 28.31 -2.58
C ASP A 189 -6.80 28.71 -1.36
N VAL A 190 -7.36 29.61 -0.54
CA VAL A 190 -6.64 30.26 0.58
C VAL A 190 -7.34 30.13 1.93
N ALA A 191 -8.58 29.64 1.94
CA ALA A 191 -9.40 29.54 3.13
C ALA A 191 -10.46 28.46 2.97
N ARG A 192 -11.08 28.08 4.09
CA ARG A 192 -12.29 27.25 4.06
C ARG A 192 -13.40 27.97 3.30
N VAL A 193 -14.08 27.25 2.42
CA VAL A 193 -15.22 27.75 1.65
C VAL A 193 -16.50 27.24 2.31
N GLU A 194 -16.99 27.97 3.31
CA GLU A 194 -18.18 27.58 4.09
C GLU A 194 -19.39 27.34 3.20
N ALA A 195 -19.61 28.18 2.19
CA ALA A 195 -20.68 28.02 1.20
C ALA A 195 -20.61 26.73 0.36
N CYS A 196 -19.50 25.99 0.42
CA CYS A 196 -19.32 24.69 -0.23
C CYS A 196 -19.12 23.54 0.79
N THR A 197 -19.41 23.77 2.07
CA THR A 197 -19.28 22.79 3.15
C THR A 197 -20.67 22.33 3.59
N PHE A 198 -20.97 21.04 3.43
CA PHE A 198 -22.31 20.50 3.65
C PHE A 198 -22.33 19.39 4.70
N ILE A 199 -23.42 19.33 5.48
CA ILE A 199 -23.77 18.19 6.33
C ILE A 199 -24.93 17.45 5.66
N CYS A 200 -24.67 16.25 5.14
CA CYS A 200 -25.64 15.46 4.37
C CYS A 200 -26.29 14.38 5.24
N SER A 201 -27.02 14.79 6.28
CA SER A 201 -27.88 13.89 7.06
C SER A 201 -29.09 13.42 6.25
N LYS A 202 -29.73 12.32 6.67
CA LYS A 202 -30.92 11.80 5.96
C LYS A 202 -32.07 12.81 5.94
N ASN A 203 -32.27 13.53 7.04
CA ASN A 203 -33.25 14.61 7.13
C ASN A 203 -32.52 15.95 7.29
N GLU A 204 -33.05 17.01 6.70
CA GLU A 204 -32.50 18.36 6.79
C GLU A 204 -32.44 18.89 8.23
N GLU A 205 -33.46 18.58 9.03
CA GLU A 205 -33.56 19.00 10.43
C GLU A 205 -32.40 18.49 11.29
N ASP A 206 -31.85 17.31 10.96
CA ASP A 206 -30.71 16.71 11.68
C ASP A 206 -29.39 17.44 11.41
N ALA A 207 -29.26 18.14 10.28
CA ALA A 207 -28.16 19.06 10.03
C ALA A 207 -28.38 20.37 10.80
N GLY A 208 -29.62 20.81 10.91
CA GLY A 208 -30.01 21.98 11.69
C GLY A 208 -29.69 23.33 11.02
N PRO A 209 -30.16 24.44 11.61
CA PRO A 209 -30.21 25.75 10.95
C PRO A 209 -28.85 26.42 10.78
N THR A 210 -27.78 25.88 11.37
CA THR A 210 -26.42 26.43 11.31
C THR A 210 -25.57 25.80 10.21
N ASN A 211 -26.10 24.82 9.47
CA ASN A 211 -25.36 24.06 8.48
C ASN A 211 -25.98 24.19 7.09
N HIS A 212 -25.17 24.07 6.05
CA HIS A 212 -25.70 23.81 4.71
C HIS A 212 -26.05 22.33 4.63
N TRP A 213 -27.32 22.03 4.39
CA TRP A 213 -27.77 20.67 4.12
C TRP A 213 -27.86 20.43 2.62
N ALA A 214 -27.62 19.18 2.22
CA ALA A 214 -27.92 18.67 0.90
C ALA A 214 -28.37 17.21 1.03
N ASP A 215 -29.28 16.79 0.15
CA ASP A 215 -29.71 15.39 0.11
C ASP A 215 -28.49 14.47 -0.08
N PRO A 216 -28.31 13.43 0.75
CA PRO A 216 -27.13 12.59 0.72
C PRO A 216 -26.98 11.79 -0.57
N ASP A 217 -28.09 11.35 -1.18
CA ASP A 217 -28.04 10.58 -2.42
C ASP A 217 -27.71 11.49 -3.61
N GLU A 218 -28.28 12.70 -3.64
CA GLU A 218 -27.94 13.72 -4.64
C GLU A 218 -26.48 14.17 -4.52
N MET A 219 -26.01 14.47 -3.31
CA MET A 219 -24.64 14.89 -3.07
C MET A 219 -23.66 13.77 -3.43
N LYS A 220 -23.95 12.52 -3.05
CA LYS A 220 -23.12 11.38 -3.42
C LYS A 220 -23.06 11.21 -4.94
N ALA A 221 -24.19 11.27 -5.64
CA ALA A 221 -24.21 11.18 -7.10
C ALA A 221 -23.41 12.30 -7.78
N LYS A 222 -23.49 13.53 -7.26
CA LYS A 222 -22.71 14.68 -7.74
C LYS A 222 -21.22 14.46 -7.52
N LEU A 223 -20.80 14.13 -6.29
CA LEU A 223 -19.40 13.95 -5.93
C LEU A 223 -18.78 12.76 -6.64
N THR A 224 -19.48 11.62 -6.77
CA THR A 224 -18.98 10.46 -7.51
C THR A 224 -18.58 10.83 -8.94
N LYS A 225 -19.37 11.65 -9.64
CA LYS A 225 -19.02 12.15 -10.98
C LYS A 225 -17.78 13.04 -10.98
N MET A 226 -17.58 13.84 -9.93
CA MET A 226 -16.40 14.71 -9.81
C MET A 226 -15.13 13.92 -9.46
N PHE A 227 -15.27 12.83 -8.72
CA PHE A 227 -14.15 11.96 -8.34
C PHE A 227 -13.75 10.96 -9.44
N GLU A 228 -14.63 10.66 -10.39
CA GLU A 228 -14.34 9.69 -11.45
C GLU A 228 -13.11 10.11 -12.27
N GLY A 229 -12.04 9.31 -12.16
CA GLY A 229 -10.77 9.57 -12.83
C GLY A 229 -10.02 10.81 -12.33
N SER A 230 -10.37 11.39 -11.17
CA SER A 230 -9.79 12.64 -10.69
C SER A 230 -8.30 12.53 -10.33
N MET A 231 -7.78 11.31 -10.15
CA MET A 231 -6.38 11.04 -9.81
C MET A 231 -5.55 10.47 -10.97
N LYS A 232 -6.05 10.47 -12.21
CA LYS A 232 -5.26 9.99 -13.36
C LYS A 232 -3.89 10.66 -13.45
N GLY A 233 -2.84 9.86 -13.57
CA GLY A 233 -1.45 10.34 -13.61
C GLY A 233 -0.91 10.84 -12.26
N ARG A 234 -1.64 10.59 -11.15
CA ARG A 234 -1.22 10.97 -9.79
C ARG A 234 -1.06 9.74 -8.91
N THR A 235 -0.27 9.90 -7.85
CA THR A 235 -0.21 8.95 -6.74
C THR A 235 -1.40 9.16 -5.83
N MET A 236 -2.12 8.09 -5.51
CA MET A 236 -3.10 8.03 -4.44
C MET A 236 -2.40 7.62 -3.14
N TYR A 237 -2.36 8.51 -2.17
CA TYR A 237 -1.84 8.26 -0.83
C TYR A 237 -2.95 7.73 0.08
N VAL A 238 -2.67 6.68 0.83
CA VAL A 238 -3.54 6.13 1.88
C VAL A 238 -2.93 6.49 3.23
N VAL A 239 -3.58 7.43 3.94
CA VAL A 239 -3.06 8.09 5.13
C VAL A 239 -3.82 7.61 6.36
N PRO A 240 -3.36 6.56 7.06
CA PRO A 240 -3.96 6.13 8.31
C PRO A 240 -3.64 7.10 9.44
N PHE A 241 -4.66 7.57 10.15
CA PHE A 241 -4.47 8.51 11.25
C PHE A 241 -5.35 8.20 12.48
N CYS A 242 -4.90 8.69 13.63
CA CYS A 242 -5.62 8.61 14.89
C CYS A 242 -5.79 10.01 15.50
N MET A 243 -7.05 10.34 15.81
CA MET A 243 -7.44 11.52 16.56
C MET A 243 -7.45 11.18 18.05
N GLY A 244 -6.51 11.75 18.79
CA GLY A 244 -6.28 11.46 20.21
C GLY A 244 -5.07 10.53 20.45
N PRO A 245 -4.66 10.32 21.71
CA PRO A 245 -3.58 9.40 22.04
C PRO A 245 -3.94 7.95 21.72
N LEU A 246 -3.02 7.18 21.11
CA LEU A 246 -3.27 5.76 20.86
C LEU A 246 -3.56 5.01 22.16
N GLY A 247 -4.55 4.11 22.13
CA GLY A 247 -5.03 3.37 23.29
C GLY A 247 -6.03 4.12 24.19
N SER A 248 -6.27 5.42 23.96
CA SER A 248 -7.34 6.14 24.67
C SER A 248 -8.72 5.64 24.23
N PRO A 249 -9.69 5.45 25.15
CA PRO A 249 -11.06 5.07 24.80
C PRO A 249 -11.81 6.14 23.99
N PHE A 250 -11.30 7.37 23.97
CA PHE A 250 -11.86 8.47 23.19
C PHE A 250 -11.26 8.60 21.79
N SER A 251 -10.22 7.81 21.48
CA SER A 251 -9.54 7.92 20.20
C SER A 251 -10.39 7.41 19.05
N LYS A 252 -10.25 8.08 17.91
CA LYS A 252 -10.95 7.72 16.67
C LYS A 252 -9.93 7.48 15.56
N PHE A 253 -10.06 6.35 14.90
CA PHE A 253 -9.24 5.97 13.76
C PHE A 253 -9.91 6.45 12.48
N GLY A 254 -9.11 7.01 11.58
CA GLY A 254 -9.53 7.40 10.26
C GLY A 254 -8.50 6.99 9.22
N VAL A 255 -8.94 6.92 7.97
CA VAL A 255 -8.05 6.76 6.83
C VAL A 255 -8.44 7.80 5.79
N GLU A 256 -7.50 8.67 5.45
CA GLU A 256 -7.66 9.65 4.39
C GLU A 256 -7.00 9.16 3.11
N ILE A 257 -7.77 9.15 2.01
CA ILE A 257 -7.25 8.99 0.66
C ILE A 257 -7.08 10.37 0.05
N THR A 258 -5.89 10.65 -0.49
CA THR A 258 -5.54 11.95 -1.09
C THR A 258 -4.57 11.80 -2.24
N ASP A 259 -4.65 12.66 -3.26
CA ASP A 259 -3.65 12.78 -4.33
C ASP A 259 -2.61 13.90 -4.09
N SER A 260 -2.64 14.48 -2.89
CA SER A 260 -1.82 15.64 -2.52
C SER A 260 -0.74 15.27 -1.51
N PRO A 261 0.56 15.24 -1.89
CA PRO A 261 1.65 15.04 -0.94
C PRO A 261 1.73 16.17 0.11
N TYR A 262 1.24 17.37 -0.22
CA TYR A 262 1.08 18.46 0.75
C TYR A 262 0.14 18.09 1.90
N VAL A 263 -0.97 17.41 1.60
CA VAL A 263 -1.92 16.94 2.62
C VAL A 263 -1.25 15.88 3.51
N VAL A 264 -0.55 14.91 2.92
CA VAL A 264 0.16 13.85 3.67
C VAL A 264 1.14 14.43 4.71
N ILE A 265 1.95 15.39 4.28
CA ILE A 265 2.93 16.09 5.13
C ILE A 265 2.25 16.78 6.32
N ASN A 266 1.15 17.51 6.07
CA ASN A 266 0.43 18.21 7.13
C ASN A 266 -0.33 17.24 8.05
N MET A 267 -0.88 16.15 7.50
CA MET A 267 -1.52 15.10 8.31
C MET A 267 -0.54 14.44 9.27
N LYS A 268 0.73 14.27 8.88
CA LYS A 268 1.79 13.81 9.80
C LYS A 268 1.99 14.73 11.00
N ILE A 269 1.90 16.05 10.79
CA ILE A 269 2.11 17.06 11.84
C ILE A 269 0.87 17.17 12.74
N MET A 270 -0.31 17.17 12.14
CA MET A 270 -1.58 17.48 12.82
C MET A 270 -2.21 16.27 13.52
N THR A 271 -1.83 15.05 13.13
CA THR A 271 -2.41 13.81 13.65
C THR A 271 -1.34 12.81 14.07
N ARG A 272 -1.73 11.70 14.70
CA ARG A 272 -0.84 10.54 14.80
C ARG A 272 -1.05 9.74 13.53
N MET A 273 -0.04 9.63 12.67
CA MET A 273 -0.18 9.10 11.31
C MET A 273 0.82 7.97 11.07
N GLY A 274 0.39 6.90 10.39
CA GLY A 274 1.29 5.90 9.82
C GLY A 274 1.04 4.46 10.23
N THR A 275 2.05 3.59 10.02
CA THR A 275 1.92 2.12 10.19
C THR A 275 1.51 1.72 11.60
N HIS A 276 1.99 2.44 12.62
CA HIS A 276 1.64 2.17 14.01
C HIS A 276 0.15 2.42 14.32
N VAL A 277 -0.51 3.29 13.55
CA VAL A 277 -1.97 3.50 13.62
C VAL A 277 -2.72 2.32 13.00
N LEU A 278 -2.26 1.81 11.84
CA LEU A 278 -2.86 0.62 11.22
C LEU A 278 -2.75 -0.61 12.13
N ASN A 279 -1.62 -0.78 12.80
CA ASN A 279 -1.43 -1.86 13.77
C ASN A 279 -2.42 -1.75 14.95
N ALA A 280 -2.65 -0.53 15.44
CA ALA A 280 -3.60 -0.26 16.53
C ALA A 280 -5.07 -0.38 16.09
N LEU A 281 -5.36 -0.04 14.83
CA LEU A 281 -6.68 -0.21 14.21
C LEU A 281 -7.04 -1.69 14.11
N GLY A 282 -6.10 -2.54 13.68
CA GLY A 282 -6.38 -3.95 13.39
C GLY A 282 -7.56 -4.09 12.42
N ASP A 283 -8.50 -4.97 12.73
CA ASP A 283 -9.76 -5.16 11.99
C ASP A 283 -10.90 -4.24 12.46
N GLY A 284 -10.58 -3.21 13.27
CA GLY A 284 -11.56 -2.29 13.81
C GLY A 284 -12.16 -1.33 12.77
N PRO A 285 -13.25 -0.63 13.13
CA PRO A 285 -13.87 0.36 12.27
C PRO A 285 -12.99 1.61 12.15
N PHE A 286 -13.07 2.27 11.00
CA PHE A 286 -12.37 3.53 10.72
C PHE A 286 -13.32 4.52 10.05
N LEU A 287 -13.00 5.81 10.16
CA LEU A 287 -13.68 6.87 9.41
C LEU A 287 -13.07 6.99 8.00
N PRO A 288 -13.81 6.70 6.92
CA PRO A 288 -13.33 6.90 5.56
C PRO A 288 -13.35 8.39 5.20
N CYS A 289 -12.18 8.95 4.87
CA CYS A 289 -12.03 10.32 4.38
C CYS A 289 -11.51 10.29 2.93
N LEU A 290 -12.20 10.94 2.00
CA LEU A 290 -11.83 10.97 0.59
C LEU A 290 -11.52 12.40 0.15
N HIS A 291 -10.35 12.63 -0.41
CA HIS A 291 -9.89 13.92 -0.90
C HIS A 291 -9.22 13.76 -2.28
N SER A 292 -9.44 14.74 -3.15
CA SER A 292 -8.68 14.92 -4.40
C SER A 292 -8.59 16.41 -4.69
N VAL A 293 -7.45 16.86 -5.20
CA VAL A 293 -7.31 18.24 -5.69
C VAL A 293 -8.11 18.50 -6.97
N GLY A 294 -8.65 17.46 -7.61
CA GLY A 294 -9.50 17.57 -8.80
C GLY A 294 -8.77 18.02 -10.07
N ALA A 295 -7.48 17.65 -10.21
CA ALA A 295 -6.62 18.10 -11.31
C ALA A 295 -5.83 16.94 -11.96
N PRO A 296 -6.47 15.98 -12.66
CA PRO A 296 -5.77 14.85 -13.29
C PRO A 296 -4.68 15.31 -14.27
N LEU A 297 -3.60 14.53 -14.40
CA LEU A 297 -2.40 14.85 -15.20
C LEU A 297 -2.36 14.14 -16.57
N ALA A 298 -3.15 13.10 -16.77
CA ALA A 298 -3.33 12.47 -18.08
C ALA A 298 -4.27 13.31 -18.97
N PRO A 299 -4.10 13.27 -20.32
CA PRO A 299 -5.00 13.98 -21.25
C PRO A 299 -6.46 13.53 -21.15
#